data_AF-B3JL50-F1
#
_entry.id   AF-B3JL50-F1
#
_cell.length_a   1.000
_cell.length_b   1.000
_cell.length_c   1.000
_cell.angle_alpha   90.00
_cell.angle_beta   90.00
_cell.angle_gamma   90.00
#
_symmetry.space_group_name_H-M   'P 1'
#
loop_
_entity.id
_entity.type
_entity.pdbx_description
1 polymer ?
#
loop_
_entity_poly.entity_id
_entity_poly.type
_entity_poly.pdbx_seq_one_letter_code
_entity_poly.pdbx_strand_id
1 'polypeptide(L)' 'MTQNEELDKIFFVTFCMEQYKHEHNMTGKEVADLFSQQGALTYLEENFEILHTQSRQ' A
#
# COMPACT_ATOMS: atom_id res chain seq x y z
N MET A 1 18.77 -3.59 -5.17
CA MET A 1 17.52 -2.90 -5.50
C MET A 1 17.82 -1.89 -6.59
N THR A 2 17.32 -2.14 -7.80
CA THR A 2 17.35 -1.11 -8.86
C THR A 2 16.35 -0.03 -8.48
N GLN A 3 16.59 1.22 -8.87
CA GLN A 3 15.72 2.37 -8.55
C GLN A 3 14.24 2.15 -8.94
N ASN A 4 13.96 1.18 -9.82
CA ASN A 4 12.62 0.82 -10.28
C ASN A 4 11.80 0.05 -9.22
N GLU A 5 12.42 -0.86 -8.46
CA GLU A 5 11.72 -1.76 -7.52
C GLU A 5 11.17 -1.01 -6.30
N GLU A 6 11.92 -0.01 -5.82
CA GLU A 6 11.49 0.85 -4.70
C GLU A 6 10.30 1.73 -5.11
N LEU A 7 10.32 2.26 -6.34
CA LEU A 7 9.19 3.01 -6.89
C LEU A 7 7.96 2.11 -7.06
N ASP A 8 8.13 0.89 -7.54
CA ASP A 8 7.03 -0.07 -7.71
C ASP A 8 6.38 -0.40 -6.35
N LYS A 9 7.18 -0.56 -5.28
CA LYS A 9 6.68 -0.74 -3.90
C LYS A 9 5.88 0.47 -3.43
N ILE A 10 6.39 1.68 -3.63
CA ILE A 10 5.70 2.92 -3.26
C ILE A 10 4.37 3.05 -4.00
N PHE A 11 4.36 2.76 -5.31
CA PHE A 11 3.14 2.79 -6.12
C PHE A 11 2.13 1.75 -5.64
N PHE A 12 2.57 0.55 -5.31
CA PHE A 12 1.71 -0.50 -4.79
C PHE A 12 1.09 -0.14 -3.43
N VAL A 13 1.90 0.34 -2.47
CA VAL A 13 1.40 0.76 -1.15
C VAL A 13 0.41 1.92 -1.31
N THR A 14 0.74 2.91 -2.15
CA THR A 14 -0.14 4.03 -2.46
C THR A 14 -1.46 3.54 -3.07
N PHE A 15 -1.41 2.61 -4.01
CA PHE A 15 -2.60 1.99 -4.60
C PHE A 15 -3.47 1.31 -3.53
N CYS A 16 -2.90 0.50 -2.65
CA CYS A 16 -3.65 -0.15 -1.56
C CYS A 16 -4.33 0.87 -0.64
N MET A 17 -3.63 1.95 -0.28
CA MET A 17 -4.18 3.01 0.55
C MET A 17 -5.33 3.74 -0.15
N GLU A 18 -5.18 4.08 -1.43
CA GLU A 18 -6.19 4.77 -2.21
C GLU A 18 -7.47 3.93 -2.41
N GLN A 19 -7.31 2.63 -2.66
CA GLN A 19 -8.45 1.70 -2.75
C GLN A 19 -9.20 1.62 -1.42
N TYR A 20 -8.49 1.44 -0.31
CA TYR A 20 -9.09 1.38 1.02
C TYR A 20 -9.79 2.71 1.37
N LYS A 21 -9.15 3.84 1.05
CA LYS A 21 -9.71 5.18 1.23
C LYS A 21 -11.07 5.31 0.52
N HIS A 22 -11.13 4.91 -0.74
CA HIS A 22 -12.34 5.00 -1.55
C HIS A 22 -13.44 4.06 -1.05
N GLU A 23 -13.12 2.80 -0.76
CA GLU A 23 -14.11 1.81 -0.29
C GLU A 23 -14.69 2.16 1.08
N HIS A 24 -13.91 2.82 1.95
CA HIS A 24 -14.32 3.16 3.31
C HIS A 24 -14.71 4.63 3.50
N ASN A 25 -14.74 5.45 2.44
CA ASN A 25 -15.03 6.89 2.49
C ASN A 25 -14.17 7.63 3.54
N MET A 26 -12.88 7.29 3.60
CA MET A 26 -11.92 7.89 4.54
C MET A 26 -11.10 9.00 3.87
N THR A 27 -10.39 9.80 4.66
CA THR A 27 -9.36 10.71 4.17
C THR A 27 -8.01 9.99 4.06
N GLY A 28 -7.10 10.52 3.22
CA GLY A 28 -5.76 9.95 3.10
C GLY A 28 -4.99 9.94 4.43
N LYS A 29 -5.24 10.93 5.30
CA LYS A 29 -4.63 11.00 6.64
C LYS A 29 -5.15 9.87 7.55
N GLU A 30 -6.46 9.66 7.61
CA GLU A 30 -7.04 8.60 8.44
C GLU A 30 -6.56 7.21 8.00
N VAL A 31 -6.42 7.02 6.69
CA VAL A 31 -5.87 5.79 6.12
C VAL A 31 -4.39 5.64 6.48
N ALA A 32 -3.56 6.66 6.29
CA ALA A 32 -2.14 6.62 6.67
C ALA A 32 -1.94 6.32 8.17
N ASP A 33 -2.72 6.98 9.04
CA ASP A 33 -2.68 6.75 10.48
C ASP A 33 -3.08 5.30 10.82
N LEU A 34 -4.15 4.77 10.22
CA LEU A 34 -4.61 3.39 10.40
C LEU A 34 -3.57 2.37 9.92
N PHE A 35 -3.08 2.51 8.69
CA PHE A 35 -2.10 1.58 8.11
C PHE A 35 -0.80 1.57 8.91
N SER A 36 -0.37 2.72 9.42
CA SER A 36 0.79 2.83 10.31
C SER A 36 0.54 2.15 11.66
N GLN A 37 -0.58 2.44 12.32
CA GLN A 37 -0.93 1.87 13.62
C GLN A 37 -1.09 0.34 13.60
N GLN A 38 -1.57 -0.22 12.49
CA GLN A 38 -1.75 -1.66 12.33
C GLN A 38 -0.51 -2.38 11.78
N GLY A 39 0.58 -1.66 11.49
CA GLY A 39 1.79 -2.22 10.86
C GLY A 39 1.56 -2.67 9.41
N ALA A 40 0.47 -2.24 8.79
CA ALA A 40 0.09 -2.68 7.46
C ALA A 40 0.97 -2.06 6.36
N LEU A 41 1.59 -0.89 6.57
CA LEU A 41 2.61 -0.34 5.67
C LEU A 41 3.79 -1.31 5.54
N THR A 42 4.38 -1.71 6.69
CA THR A 42 5.49 -2.66 6.74
C THR A 42 5.10 -4.01 6.13
N TYR A 43 3.91 -4.52 6.45
CA TYR A 43 3.42 -5.77 5.88
C TYR A 43 3.33 -5.73 4.34
N LEU A 44 2.80 -4.64 3.77
CA LEU A 44 2.66 -4.49 2.31
C LEU A 44 4.02 -4.38 1.63
N GLU A 45 4.98 -3.66 2.23
CA GLU A 45 6.34 -3.53 1.70
C GLU A 45 7.12 -4.85 1.75
N GLU A 46 7.08 -5.56 2.88
CA GLU A 46 7.79 -6.84 3.08
C GLU A 46 7.24 -7.96 2.20
N ASN A 47 5.94 -7.93 1.90
CA ASN A 47 5.26 -8.96 1.11
C ASN A 47 4.98 -8.51 -0.34
N PHE A 48 5.60 -7.42 -0.79
CA PHE A 48 5.37 -6.82 -2.10
C PHE A 48 5.47 -7.86 -3.23
N GLU A 49 6.55 -8.65 -3.29
CA GLU A 49 6.80 -9.64 -4.35
C GLU A 49 5.62 -10.60 -4.58
N ILE A 50 4.93 -10.98 -3.51
CA ILE A 50 3.81 -11.93 -3.57
C ILE A 50 2.50 -11.20 -3.86
N LEU A 51 2.29 -10.03 -3.25
CA LEU A 51 1.01 -9.32 -3.27
C LEU A 51 0.80 -8.51 -4.56
N HIS A 52 1.84 -7.89 -5.13
CA HIS A 52 1.71 -7.02 -6.31
C HIS A 52 1.25 -7.77 -7.57
N THR A 53 1.47 -9.09 -7.63
CA THR A 53 1.00 -9.95 -8.72
C THR A 53 -0.47 -10.35 -8.59
N GLN A 54 -1.06 -10.19 -7.39
CA GLN A 54 -2.42 -10.59 -7.06
C GLN A 54 -3.38 -9.40 -6.90
N SER A 55 -2.85 -8.18 -6.85
CA SER A 55 -3.65 -6.95 -6.85
C SER A 55 -4.54 -6.88 -8.09
N ARG A 56 -5.77 -6.37 -7.91
CA ARG A 56 -6.72 -6.15 -9.01
C ARG A 56 -6.08 -5.19 -10.04
N GLN A 57 -6.18 -5.55 -11.32
CA GLN A 57 -5.84 -4.66 -12.43
C GLN A 57 -6.88 -3.55 -12.58
#